data_AF-A0A8T5AWP8-F1
#
_entry.id   AF-A0A8T5AWP8-F1
#
_cell.length_a   1.000
_cell.length_b   1.000
_cell.length_c   1.000
_cell.angle_alpha   90.00
_cell.angle_beta   90.00
_cell.angle_gamma   90.00
#
_symmetry.space_group_name_H-M   'P 1'
#
loop_
_entity.id
_entity.type
_entity.pdbx_description
1 polymer ?
#
loop_
_entity_poly.entity_id
_entity_poly.type
_entity_poly.pdbx_seq_one_letter_code
_entity_poly.pdbx_strand_id
1 'polypeptide(L)'
;MNGSIRAREGDFLETVEGLIFDVKGLVHPSDRVIAFLRYIESLSGDRVRDGKKYIKIYSLSTREEILRDRYPHYIYYDEIFGDWLEGVPNNLIAKLYEPSKKVSDLLNKSSLDIVEAEALKFIFTLHEYSNVSLKNLGLSGSVLVDLHSSESDIDAVVYGRRNCFTVHEWLRTLMDEEKGGFSPYSLSDLRRLYDFRSKDTSMPFERFCEVERRKAYQGKFLGRDFFVRFIPDWDEVDESYGERLYRNAGYAKIKARIEDDSCSIFTPCKYAISEIKILEGTDNIRPLREIVSFRGRFCEQARRGEWIIAQGKVEKVIENDGSEYYRMILGAKPSDFMILESSIL
;
A
#
# COMPACT_ATOMS: atom_id res chain seq x y z
N MET A 1 19.60 -3.99 24.97
CA MET A 1 18.14 -4.10 25.11
C MET A 1 17.53 -3.06 24.18
N ASN A 2 17.42 -3.36 22.88
CA ASN A 2 16.70 -2.49 21.96
C ASN A 2 15.23 -2.89 22.05
N GLY A 3 14.37 -1.96 22.43
CA GLY A 3 12.93 -2.18 22.47
C GLY A 3 12.39 -2.55 21.09
N SER A 4 11.23 -3.19 21.05
CA SER A 4 10.52 -3.46 19.80
C SER A 4 10.30 -2.15 19.02
N ILE A 5 10.68 -2.14 17.74
CA ILE A 5 10.45 -1.00 16.86
C ILE A 5 9.00 -1.05 16.41
N ARG A 6 8.27 0.02 16.71
CA ARG A 6 6.87 0.16 16.30
C ARG A 6 6.84 0.90 14.96
N ALA A 7 6.53 0.16 13.89
CA ALA A 7 6.39 0.67 12.54
C ALA A 7 5.12 0.12 11.90
N ARG A 8 4.57 0.82 10.92
CA ARG A 8 3.40 0.39 10.14
C ARG A 8 3.48 0.83 8.69
N GLU A 9 2.63 0.25 7.87
CA GLU A 9 2.41 0.61 6.48
C GLU A 9 2.42 2.14 6.26
N GLY A 10 3.29 2.60 5.35
CA GLY A 10 3.50 4.03 5.07
C GLY A 10 4.72 4.63 5.76
N ASP A 11 5.25 3.98 6.80
CA ASP A 11 6.55 4.32 7.38
C ASP A 11 7.71 3.85 6.49
N PHE A 12 8.88 4.44 6.69
CA PHE A 12 10.12 4.04 6.03
C PHE A 12 11.20 3.75 7.07
N LEU A 13 12.13 2.87 6.74
CA LEU A 13 13.27 2.53 7.58
C LEU A 13 14.57 2.77 6.81
N GLU A 14 15.60 3.24 7.48
CA GLU A 14 16.97 3.25 6.96
C GLU A 14 17.85 2.33 7.81
N THR A 15 18.62 1.49 7.14
CA THR A 15 19.53 0.54 7.78
C THR A 15 20.88 1.16 8.08
N VAL A 16 21.69 0.50 8.91
CA VAL A 16 23.07 0.91 9.22
C VAL A 16 23.98 0.97 7.98
N GLU A 17 23.64 0.25 6.91
CA GLU A 17 24.33 0.29 5.61
C GLU A 17 23.80 1.38 4.66
N GLY A 18 22.78 2.15 5.07
CA GLY A 18 22.20 3.23 4.27
C GLY A 18 21.18 2.76 3.21
N LEU A 19 20.66 1.54 3.33
CA LEU A 19 19.52 1.09 2.52
C LEU A 19 18.23 1.66 3.09
N ILE A 20 17.29 2.05 2.23
CA ILE A 20 15.99 2.58 2.66
C ILE A 20 14.89 1.63 2.23
N PHE A 21 14.04 1.23 3.17
CA PHE A 21 12.93 0.30 2.98
C PHE A 21 11.57 0.98 3.22
N ASP A 22 10.55 0.61 2.44
CA ASP A 22 9.15 0.97 2.71
C ASP A 22 8.44 -0.12 3.52
N VAL A 23 7.92 0.24 4.70
CA VAL A 23 7.29 -0.70 5.64
C VAL A 23 5.99 -1.25 5.05
N LYS A 24 5.76 -2.56 5.22
CA LYS A 24 4.58 -3.25 4.69
C LYS A 24 3.77 -4.01 5.72
N GLY A 25 2.47 -3.73 5.73
CA GLY A 25 1.53 -4.28 6.69
C GLY A 25 1.52 -3.55 8.03
N LEU A 26 0.72 -4.06 8.96
CA LEU A 26 0.49 -3.46 10.28
C LEU A 26 1.03 -4.34 11.42
N VAL A 27 1.44 -5.57 11.08
CA VAL A 27 1.80 -6.62 12.02
C VAL A 27 3.19 -7.14 11.62
N HIS A 28 4.10 -7.21 12.58
CA HIS A 28 5.50 -7.53 12.36
C HIS A 28 6.01 -8.50 13.43
N PRO A 29 6.99 -9.37 13.11
CA PRO A 29 7.68 -10.17 14.11
C PRO A 29 8.33 -9.29 15.19
N SER A 30 8.61 -9.86 16.36
CA SER A 30 9.17 -9.09 17.48
C SER A 30 10.64 -8.69 17.29
N ASP A 31 11.38 -9.37 16.41
CA ASP A 31 12.81 -9.17 16.17
C ASP A 31 13.12 -8.30 14.94
N ARG A 32 12.12 -7.99 14.10
CA ARG A 32 12.30 -7.29 12.82
C ARG A 32 11.02 -6.60 12.34
N VAL A 33 11.17 -5.67 11.41
CA VAL A 33 10.04 -5.04 10.71
C VAL A 33 9.98 -5.55 9.28
N ILE A 34 8.78 -5.95 8.82
CA ILE A 34 8.55 -6.31 7.41
C ILE A 34 8.54 -5.02 6.58
N ALA A 35 9.50 -4.91 5.68
CA ALA A 35 9.70 -3.73 4.86
C ALA A 35 10.43 -4.13 3.58
N PHE A 36 10.13 -3.47 2.47
CA PHE A 36 10.67 -3.81 1.16
C PHE A 36 11.69 -2.78 0.70
N LEU A 37 12.80 -3.23 0.09
CA LEU A 37 13.87 -2.33 -0.34
C LEU A 37 13.33 -1.29 -1.32
N ARG A 38 13.56 0.00 -1.06
CA ARG A 38 13.03 1.08 -1.88
C ARG A 38 14.10 1.94 -2.52
N TYR A 39 15.16 2.25 -1.78
CA TYR A 39 16.28 3.01 -2.29
C TYR A 39 17.62 2.41 -1.85
N ILE A 40 18.59 2.50 -2.75
CA ILE A 40 19.98 2.12 -2.52
C ILE A 40 20.90 3.23 -3.02
N GLU A 41 21.93 3.55 -2.24
CA GLU A 41 22.96 4.51 -2.65
C GLU A 41 23.71 3.96 -3.88
N SER A 42 23.86 4.79 -4.92
CA SER A 42 24.60 4.46 -6.14
C SER A 42 24.98 5.72 -6.91
N LEU A 43 26.20 5.77 -7.46
CA LEU A 43 26.69 6.88 -8.27
C LEU A 43 25.88 7.13 -9.55
N SER A 44 25.17 6.10 -10.04
CA SER A 44 24.28 6.20 -11.20
C SER A 44 22.84 6.58 -10.81
N GLY A 45 22.58 6.90 -9.55
CA GLY A 45 21.27 7.31 -9.05
C GLY A 45 20.82 8.67 -9.58
N ASP A 46 19.51 8.79 -9.76
CA ASP A 46 18.81 10.00 -10.20
C ASP A 46 18.22 10.81 -9.02
N ARG A 47 18.18 10.23 -7.81
CA ARG A 47 17.75 10.90 -6.59
C ARG A 47 18.95 11.38 -5.79
N VAL A 48 18.84 12.56 -5.18
CA VAL A 48 19.95 13.17 -4.43
C VAL A 48 19.46 13.58 -3.05
N ARG A 49 20.21 13.16 -2.01
CA ARG A 49 20.01 13.56 -0.62
C ARG A 49 21.36 13.76 0.04
N ASP A 50 21.60 14.92 0.63
CA ASP A 50 22.85 15.27 1.32
C ASP A 50 24.11 14.99 0.49
N GLY A 51 24.05 15.31 -0.81
CA GLY A 51 25.16 15.10 -1.76
C GLY A 51 25.37 13.65 -2.21
N LYS A 52 24.60 12.69 -1.68
CA LYS A 52 24.62 11.28 -2.09
C LYS A 52 23.55 10.98 -3.13
N LYS A 53 23.86 10.08 -4.05
CA LYS A 53 22.95 9.64 -5.12
C LYS A 53 22.29 8.30 -4.78
N TYR A 54 21.02 8.16 -5.10
CA TYR A 54 20.23 6.95 -4.84
C TYR A 54 19.47 6.51 -6.08
N ILE A 55 19.30 5.20 -6.23
CA ILE A 55 18.40 4.58 -7.20
C ILE A 55 17.12 4.18 -6.48
N LYS A 56 15.96 4.53 -7.06
CA LYS A 56 14.65 4.03 -6.63
C LYS A 56 14.34 2.69 -7.31
N ILE A 57 14.13 1.64 -6.53
CA ILE A 57 13.88 0.30 -7.07
C ILE A 57 12.37 0.04 -7.07
N TYR A 58 11.78 -0.08 -8.27
CA TYR A 58 10.33 -0.24 -8.43
C TYR A 58 9.87 -1.70 -8.37
N SER A 59 10.51 -2.58 -9.15
CA SER A 59 10.11 -3.99 -9.27
C SER A 59 10.38 -4.77 -7.98
N LEU A 60 9.39 -5.52 -7.50
CA LEU A 60 9.56 -6.42 -6.36
C LEU A 60 10.62 -7.50 -6.62
N SER A 61 10.66 -8.06 -7.83
CA SER A 61 11.65 -9.08 -8.17
C SER A 61 13.09 -8.54 -8.13
N THR A 62 13.29 -7.31 -8.58
CA THR A 62 14.62 -6.66 -8.55
C THR A 62 15.04 -6.32 -7.12
N ARG A 63 14.10 -5.93 -6.25
CA ARG A 63 14.38 -5.73 -4.83
C ARG A 63 14.88 -7.03 -4.20
N GLU A 64 14.12 -8.11 -4.40
CA GLU A 64 14.46 -9.43 -3.87
C GLU A 64 15.82 -9.90 -4.41
N GLU A 65 16.09 -9.78 -5.71
CA GLU A 65 17.36 -10.16 -6.34
C GLU A 65 18.56 -9.44 -5.70
N ILE A 66 18.47 -8.11 -5.53
CA ILE A 66 19.53 -7.31 -4.91
C ILE A 66 19.78 -7.76 -3.48
N LEU A 67 18.72 -8.02 -2.71
CA LEU A 67 18.87 -8.46 -1.33
C LEU A 67 19.45 -9.87 -1.25
N ARG A 68 19.00 -10.82 -2.08
CA ARG A 68 19.55 -12.19 -2.08
C ARG A 68 21.05 -12.19 -2.42
N ASP A 69 21.47 -11.37 -3.37
CA ASP A 69 22.86 -11.30 -3.82
C ASP A 69 23.78 -10.56 -2.83
N ARG A 70 23.33 -9.42 -2.31
CA ARG A 70 24.21 -8.49 -1.56
C ARG A 70 23.92 -8.35 -0.09
N TYR A 71 22.67 -8.58 0.33
CA TYR A 71 22.21 -8.37 1.72
C TYR A 71 21.26 -9.48 2.17
N PRO A 72 21.68 -10.76 2.12
CA PRO A 72 20.79 -11.90 2.31
C PRO A 72 20.16 -11.95 3.71
N HIS A 73 20.74 -11.26 4.70
CA HIS A 73 20.19 -11.15 6.05
C HIS A 73 18.88 -10.35 6.13
N TYR A 74 18.49 -9.63 5.07
CA TYR A 74 17.19 -8.97 4.96
C TYR A 74 16.10 -9.82 4.31
N ILE A 75 16.42 -11.05 3.90
CA ILE A 75 15.44 -12.02 3.40
C ILE A 75 15.38 -13.21 4.35
N TYR A 76 14.17 -13.60 4.75
CA TYR A 76 13.98 -14.72 5.65
C TYR A 76 12.67 -15.43 5.36
N TYR A 77 12.57 -16.69 5.77
CA TYR A 77 11.31 -17.41 5.78
C TYR A 77 10.59 -17.12 7.10
N ASP A 78 9.38 -16.59 7.01
CA ASP A 78 8.54 -16.31 8.17
C ASP A 78 7.61 -17.49 8.42
N GLU A 79 7.76 -18.16 9.57
CA GLU A 79 6.97 -19.34 9.93
C GLU A 79 5.49 -19.03 10.22
N ILE A 80 5.19 -17.78 10.59
CA ILE A 80 3.83 -17.33 10.90
C ILE A 80 3.10 -17.01 9.60
N PHE A 81 3.69 -16.18 8.73
CA PHE A 81 3.12 -15.86 7.42
C PHE A 81 3.30 -16.97 6.38
N GLY A 82 4.17 -17.95 6.63
CA GLY A 82 4.40 -19.11 5.78
C GLY A 82 4.99 -18.76 4.41
N ASP A 83 5.81 -17.70 4.34
CA ASP A 83 6.39 -17.20 3.09
C ASP A 83 7.78 -16.59 3.29
N TRP A 84 8.51 -16.44 2.17
CA TRP A 84 9.74 -15.66 2.13
C TRP A 84 9.41 -14.17 2.10
N LEU A 85 9.94 -13.41 3.05
CA LEU A 85 9.68 -11.98 3.20
C LEU A 85 10.98 -11.18 3.26
N GLU A 86 10.88 -9.92 2.84
CA GLU A 86 11.87 -8.89 3.16
C GLU A 86 11.58 -8.35 4.56
N GLY A 87 12.61 -8.29 5.43
CA GLY A 87 12.46 -7.78 6.78
C GLY A 87 13.78 -7.30 7.37
N VAL A 88 13.73 -6.16 8.04
CA VAL A 88 14.91 -5.50 8.63
C VAL A 88 14.98 -5.84 10.12
N PRO A 89 16.01 -6.58 10.59
CA PRO A 89 16.23 -6.83 12.00
C PRO A 89 16.32 -5.54 12.82
N ASN A 90 15.73 -5.54 14.02
CA ASN A 90 15.61 -4.33 14.85
C ASN A 90 16.98 -3.73 15.22
N ASN A 91 18.02 -4.54 15.30
CA ASN A 91 19.40 -4.11 15.58
C ASN A 91 20.12 -3.51 14.36
N LEU A 92 19.57 -3.64 13.15
CA LEU A 92 20.12 -3.08 11.92
C LEU A 92 19.37 -1.84 11.44
N ILE A 93 18.27 -1.47 12.10
CA ILE A 93 17.54 -0.22 11.84
C ILE A 93 18.32 0.94 12.46
N ALA A 94 18.83 1.83 11.61
CA ALA A 94 19.50 3.06 12.02
C ALA A 94 18.50 4.20 12.26
N LYS A 95 17.44 4.29 11.44
CA LYS A 95 16.43 5.34 11.53
C LYS A 95 15.06 4.84 11.10
N LEU A 96 14.04 5.25 11.84
CA LEU A 96 12.63 5.15 11.47
C LEU A 96 12.14 6.51 10.98
N TYR A 97 11.44 6.52 9.85
CA TYR A 97 10.79 7.70 9.29
C TYR A 97 9.28 7.55 9.39
N GLU A 98 8.66 8.48 10.10
CA GLU A 98 7.22 8.48 10.38
C GLU A 98 6.53 9.62 9.59
N PRO A 99 5.50 9.33 8.77
CA PRO A 99 4.81 10.33 7.96
C PRO A 99 4.26 11.53 8.74
N SER A 100 3.74 11.31 9.96
CA SER A 100 3.20 12.39 10.81
C SER A 100 4.29 13.31 11.34
N LYS A 101 5.48 12.78 11.62
CA LYS A 101 6.65 13.58 12.01
C LYS A 101 7.13 14.43 10.84
N LYS A 102 7.12 13.89 9.62
CA LYS A 102 7.53 14.66 8.43
C LYS A 102 6.72 15.94 8.23
N VAL A 103 5.40 15.88 8.45
CA VAL A 103 4.55 17.10 8.40
C VAL A 103 5.06 18.14 9.41
N SER A 104 5.30 17.72 10.65
CA SER A 104 5.84 18.59 11.71
C SER A 104 7.22 19.16 11.36
N ASP A 105 8.10 18.35 10.78
CA ASP A 105 9.45 18.77 10.37
C ASP A 105 9.38 19.86 9.29
N LEU A 106 8.54 19.66 8.27
CA LEU A 106 8.36 20.64 7.19
C LEU A 106 7.74 21.95 7.69
N LEU A 107 6.83 21.91 8.67
CA LEU A 107 6.26 23.12 9.27
C LEU A 107 7.31 23.98 10.00
N ASN A 108 8.36 23.35 10.51
CA ASN A 108 9.44 24.02 11.22
C ASN A 108 10.66 24.30 10.33
N LYS A 109 10.63 23.88 9.06
CA LYS A 109 11.73 24.06 8.11
C LYS A 109 11.76 25.52 7.64
N SER A 110 12.95 26.11 7.60
CA SER A 110 13.14 27.53 7.24
C SER A 110 12.84 27.85 5.78
N SER A 111 12.99 26.86 4.89
CA SER A 111 12.73 26.98 3.47
C SER A 111 12.25 25.64 2.93
N LEU A 112 11.17 25.69 2.15
CA LEU A 112 10.58 24.55 1.46
C LEU A 112 10.88 24.69 -0.03
N ASP A 113 11.23 23.58 -0.68
CA ASP A 113 11.16 23.55 -2.14
C ASP A 113 9.72 23.42 -2.64
N ILE A 114 9.52 23.46 -3.97
CA ILE A 114 8.20 23.45 -4.58
C ILE A 114 7.41 22.17 -4.26
N VAL A 115 8.07 21.01 -4.20
CA VAL A 115 7.41 19.73 -3.94
C VAL A 115 6.99 19.64 -2.47
N GLU A 116 7.87 20.07 -1.56
CA GLU A 116 7.56 20.14 -0.14
C GLU A 116 6.42 21.12 0.16
N ALA A 117 6.43 22.29 -0.48
CA ALA A 117 5.40 23.30 -0.33
C ALA A 117 4.04 22.81 -0.84
N GLU A 118 4.00 22.15 -2.01
CA GLU A 118 2.78 21.56 -2.56
C GLU A 118 2.26 20.40 -1.71
N ALA A 119 3.15 19.55 -1.18
CA ALA A 119 2.80 18.47 -0.28
C ALA A 119 2.23 18.97 1.05
N LEU A 120 2.82 20.01 1.66
CA LEU A 120 2.24 20.63 2.86
C LEU A 120 0.90 21.29 2.57
N LYS A 121 0.78 21.99 1.44
CA LYS A 121 -0.49 22.59 1.02
C LYS A 121 -1.58 21.53 0.87
N PHE A 122 -1.26 20.38 0.29
CA PHE A 122 -2.18 19.23 0.21
C PHE A 122 -2.68 18.79 1.59
N ILE A 123 -1.78 18.61 2.56
CA ILE A 123 -2.13 18.22 3.94
C ILE A 123 -3.02 19.28 4.60
N PHE A 124 -2.72 20.56 4.44
CA PHE A 124 -3.55 21.64 4.96
C PHE A 124 -4.92 21.68 4.31
N THR A 125 -5.03 21.48 3.00
CA THR A 125 -6.32 21.43 2.32
C THR A 125 -7.15 20.24 2.82
N LEU A 126 -6.56 19.06 3.01
CA LEU A 126 -7.26 17.95 3.64
C LEU A 126 -7.76 18.30 5.05
N HIS A 127 -6.91 18.93 5.86
CA HIS A 127 -7.28 19.38 7.21
C HIS A 127 -8.46 20.38 7.18
N GLU A 128 -8.41 21.39 6.32
CA GLU A 128 -9.43 22.45 6.22
C GLU A 128 -10.81 21.90 5.83
N TYR A 129 -10.87 21.01 4.84
CA TYR A 129 -12.15 20.45 4.40
C TYR A 129 -12.68 19.37 5.35
N SER A 130 -11.82 18.48 5.84
CA SER A 130 -12.25 17.33 6.65
C SER A 130 -12.35 17.61 8.15
N ASN A 131 -11.74 18.71 8.62
CA ASN A 131 -11.53 19.00 10.05
C ASN A 131 -10.77 17.89 10.81
N VAL A 132 -10.06 17.01 10.10
CA VAL A 132 -9.20 15.99 10.71
C VAL A 132 -7.92 16.67 11.18
N SER A 133 -7.54 16.42 12.44
CA SER A 133 -6.33 17.00 13.03
C SER A 133 -5.06 16.67 12.24
N LEU A 134 -4.16 17.64 12.07
CA LEU A 134 -2.86 17.46 11.41
C LEU A 134 -2.03 16.32 12.01
N LYS A 135 -2.20 15.98 13.29
CA LYS A 135 -1.49 14.86 13.93
C LYS A 135 -1.85 13.49 13.34
N ASN A 136 -3.01 13.40 12.69
CA ASN A 136 -3.54 12.20 12.04
C ASN A 136 -3.29 12.19 10.52
N LEU A 137 -2.58 13.19 10.01
CA LEU A 137 -2.20 13.32 8.61
C LEU A 137 -0.68 13.24 8.49
N GLY A 138 -0.18 12.58 7.46
CA GLY A 138 1.25 12.36 7.27
C GLY A 138 1.67 12.46 5.81
N LEU A 139 2.95 12.71 5.58
CA LEU A 139 3.59 12.69 4.26
C LEU A 139 4.58 11.52 4.20
N SER A 140 4.37 10.61 3.25
CA SER A 140 5.17 9.40 3.04
C SER A 140 6.01 9.51 1.76
N GLY A 141 6.46 8.38 1.24
CA GLY A 141 7.10 8.27 -0.06
C GLY A 141 8.41 9.02 -0.15
N SER A 142 8.66 9.62 -1.31
CA SER A 142 9.97 10.26 -1.56
C SER A 142 10.20 11.53 -0.75
N VAL A 143 9.14 12.25 -0.38
CA VAL A 143 9.23 13.45 0.48
C VAL A 143 9.63 13.04 1.91
N LEU A 144 9.07 11.95 2.44
CA LEU A 144 9.39 11.46 3.78
C LEU A 144 10.89 11.25 4.02
N VAL A 145 11.58 10.74 3.01
CA VAL A 145 13.01 10.39 3.10
C VAL A 145 13.93 11.37 2.36
N ASP A 146 13.41 12.53 1.95
CA ASP A 146 14.16 13.60 1.26
C ASP A 146 14.82 13.14 -0.05
N LEU A 147 14.14 12.28 -0.81
CA LEU A 147 14.57 11.75 -2.11
C LEU A 147 13.58 12.08 -3.24
N HIS A 148 12.74 13.10 -3.04
CA HIS A 148 11.84 13.60 -4.07
C HIS A 148 12.61 14.34 -5.18
N SER A 149 11.94 14.47 -6.31
CA SER A 149 12.35 15.21 -7.51
C SER A 149 11.14 16.03 -7.99
N SER A 150 11.33 16.91 -8.97
CA SER A 150 10.24 17.71 -9.55
C SER A 150 9.05 16.87 -10.04
N GLU A 151 9.31 15.64 -10.48
CA GLU A 151 8.31 14.70 -10.99
C GLU A 151 7.74 13.77 -9.92
N SER A 152 8.03 14.03 -8.64
CA SER A 152 7.52 13.17 -7.57
C SER A 152 6.08 13.49 -7.23
N ASP A 153 5.34 12.43 -6.90
CA ASP A 153 3.96 12.48 -6.46
C ASP A 153 3.87 12.94 -4.99
N ILE A 154 2.68 13.38 -4.59
CA ILE A 154 2.35 13.60 -3.17
C ILE A 154 1.81 12.29 -2.60
N ASP A 155 2.61 11.62 -1.78
CA ASP A 155 2.20 10.45 -1.02
C ASP A 155 1.75 10.88 0.38
N ALA A 156 0.45 10.80 0.67
CA ALA A 156 -0.11 11.15 1.97
C ALA A 156 -0.61 9.91 2.73
N VAL A 157 -0.66 10.00 4.06
CA VAL A 157 -1.22 8.97 4.94
C VAL A 157 -2.23 9.59 5.89
N VAL A 158 -3.35 8.92 6.09
CA VAL A 158 -4.39 9.30 7.05
C VAL A 158 -4.52 8.18 8.07
N TYR A 159 -4.53 8.53 9.35
CA TYR A 159 -4.58 7.58 10.47
C TYR A 159 -5.92 7.62 11.21
N GLY A 160 -6.41 6.44 11.57
CA GLY A 160 -7.64 6.24 12.34
C GLY A 160 -8.86 6.06 11.44
N ARG A 161 -9.64 5.00 11.65
CA ARG A 161 -10.76 4.59 10.79
C ARG A 161 -11.74 5.72 10.55
N ARG A 162 -12.16 6.40 11.63
CA ARG A 162 -13.09 7.54 11.52
C ARG A 162 -12.51 8.65 10.64
N ASN A 163 -11.25 9.04 10.86
CA ASN A 163 -10.60 10.07 10.07
C ASN A 163 -10.44 9.64 8.61
N CYS A 164 -10.08 8.37 8.37
CA CYS A 164 -9.94 7.80 7.05
C CYS A 164 -11.23 7.90 6.25
N PHE A 165 -12.36 7.47 6.83
CA PHE A 165 -13.65 7.61 6.17
C PHE A 165 -14.00 9.08 5.94
N THR A 166 -13.83 9.96 6.92
CA THR A 166 -14.12 11.40 6.75
C THR A 166 -13.29 12.03 5.62
N VAL A 167 -11.98 11.77 5.57
CA VAL A 167 -11.11 12.29 4.49
C VAL A 167 -11.47 11.67 3.15
N HIS A 168 -11.77 10.37 3.11
CA HIS A 168 -12.20 9.70 1.88
C HIS A 168 -13.49 10.30 1.31
N GLU A 169 -14.48 10.55 2.16
CA GLU A 169 -15.73 11.20 1.76
C GLU A 169 -15.49 12.58 1.16
N TRP A 170 -14.66 13.40 1.83
CA TRP A 170 -14.30 14.72 1.31
C TRP A 170 -13.49 14.66 0.02
N LEU A 171 -12.56 13.72 -0.11
CA LEU A 171 -11.83 13.52 -1.36
C LEU A 171 -12.78 13.21 -2.51
N ARG A 172 -13.80 12.36 -2.30
CA ARG A 172 -14.83 12.13 -3.34
C ARG A 172 -15.50 13.42 -3.76
N THR A 173 -15.99 14.21 -2.80
CA THR A 173 -16.63 15.50 -3.08
C THR A 173 -15.69 16.47 -3.81
N LEU A 174 -14.45 16.62 -3.35
CA LEU A 174 -13.47 17.52 -3.96
C LEU A 174 -13.08 17.11 -5.39
N MET A 175 -13.02 15.81 -5.66
CA MET A 175 -12.73 15.26 -6.98
C MET A 175 -13.93 15.40 -7.93
N ASP A 176 -15.15 15.13 -7.45
CA ASP A 176 -16.38 15.26 -8.24
C ASP A 176 -16.70 16.72 -8.57
N GLU A 177 -16.42 17.66 -7.66
CA GLU A 177 -16.62 19.10 -7.85
C GLU A 177 -15.40 19.82 -8.46
N GLU A 178 -14.28 19.12 -8.69
CA GLU A 178 -12.99 19.69 -9.11
C GLU A 178 -12.57 20.93 -8.28
N LYS A 179 -12.67 20.82 -6.95
CA LYS A 179 -12.53 21.93 -6.01
C LYS A 179 -11.25 21.83 -5.18
N GLY A 180 -10.78 22.97 -4.67
CA GLY A 180 -9.62 23.01 -3.76
C GLY A 180 -8.30 22.62 -4.45
N GLY A 181 -8.27 22.61 -5.79
CA GLY A 181 -7.13 22.18 -6.58
C GLY A 181 -7.09 20.68 -6.87
N PHE A 182 -8.10 19.91 -6.43
CA PHE A 182 -8.24 18.49 -6.75
C PHE A 182 -8.88 18.30 -8.11
N SER A 183 -8.40 17.33 -8.88
CA SER A 183 -9.07 16.87 -10.09
C SER A 183 -8.85 15.38 -10.35
N PRO A 184 -9.85 14.71 -10.95
CA PRO A 184 -9.72 13.32 -11.36
C PRO A 184 -8.68 13.16 -12.46
N TYR A 185 -8.14 11.96 -12.58
CA TYR A 185 -7.28 11.63 -13.72
C TYR A 185 -8.06 11.75 -15.04
N SER A 186 -7.48 12.50 -15.98
CA SER A 186 -7.93 12.49 -17.37
C SER A 186 -7.68 11.13 -18.02
N LEU A 187 -8.23 10.91 -19.22
CA LEU A 187 -7.94 9.67 -19.97
C LEU A 187 -6.45 9.49 -20.27
N SER A 188 -5.71 10.57 -20.55
CA SER A 188 -4.26 10.50 -20.75
C SER A 188 -3.50 10.19 -19.48
N ASP A 189 -3.94 10.72 -18.33
CA ASP A 189 -3.36 10.34 -17.03
C ASP A 189 -3.61 8.87 -16.71
N LEU A 190 -4.83 8.37 -16.96
CA LEU A 190 -5.17 6.95 -16.80
C LEU A 190 -4.35 6.05 -17.73
N ARG A 191 -4.08 6.50 -18.97
CA ARG A 191 -3.18 5.79 -19.90
C ARG A 191 -1.77 5.69 -19.34
N ARG A 192 -1.20 6.78 -18.83
CA ARG A 192 0.12 6.80 -18.18
C ARG A 192 0.15 5.88 -16.96
N LEU A 193 -0.88 5.95 -16.11
CA LEU A 193 -0.98 5.12 -14.92
C LEU A 193 -1.09 3.62 -15.28
N TYR A 194 -1.84 3.30 -16.34
CA TYR A 194 -1.96 1.94 -16.87
C TYR A 194 -0.62 1.42 -17.37
N ASP A 195 0.11 2.18 -18.18
CA ASP A 195 1.42 1.77 -18.72
C ASP A 195 2.45 1.54 -17.60
N PHE A 196 2.32 2.27 -16.49
CA PHE A 196 3.12 2.03 -15.29
C PHE A 196 2.68 0.76 -14.53
N ARG A 197 1.38 0.59 -14.26
CA ARG A 197 0.87 -0.50 -13.40
C ARG A 197 0.80 -1.86 -14.08
N SER A 198 0.56 -1.89 -15.40
CA SER A 198 0.42 -3.11 -16.20
C SER A 198 1.67 -4.00 -16.18
N LYS A 199 2.84 -3.42 -15.86
CA LYS A 199 4.10 -4.14 -15.65
C LYS A 199 4.04 -5.13 -14.46
N ASP A 200 3.22 -4.83 -13.45
CA ASP A 200 3.07 -5.66 -12.24
C ASP A 200 1.64 -6.17 -12.00
N THR A 201 0.68 -5.92 -12.90
CA THR A 201 -0.72 -6.30 -12.72
C THR A 201 -1.41 -6.37 -14.09
N SER A 202 -1.65 -7.57 -14.59
CA SER A 202 -2.29 -7.76 -15.89
C SER A 202 -3.79 -7.46 -15.84
N MET A 203 -4.26 -6.49 -16.62
CA MET A 203 -5.67 -6.11 -16.73
C MET A 203 -5.95 -5.46 -18.10
N PRO A 204 -7.10 -5.69 -18.74
CA PRO A 204 -7.49 -4.91 -19.92
C PRO A 204 -7.66 -3.42 -19.59
N PHE A 205 -7.26 -2.53 -20.51
CA PHE A 205 -7.28 -1.08 -20.28
C PHE A 205 -8.68 -0.54 -19.97
N GLU A 206 -9.71 -1.10 -20.60
CA GLU A 206 -11.11 -0.70 -20.40
C GLU A 206 -11.56 -1.01 -18.98
N ARG A 207 -11.21 -2.19 -18.46
CA ARG A 207 -11.49 -2.62 -17.07
C ARG A 207 -10.70 -1.81 -16.06
N PHE A 208 -9.45 -1.50 -16.39
CA PHE A 208 -8.63 -0.61 -15.60
C PHE A 208 -9.29 0.75 -15.46
N CYS A 209 -9.70 1.38 -16.56
CA CYS A 209 -10.35 2.68 -16.54
C CYS A 209 -11.70 2.67 -15.79
N GLU A 210 -12.49 1.60 -15.95
CA GLU A 210 -13.77 1.42 -15.26
C GLU A 210 -13.62 1.51 -13.73
N VAL A 211 -12.59 0.87 -13.20
CA VAL A 211 -12.35 0.83 -11.75
C VAL A 211 -11.59 2.08 -11.27
N GLU A 212 -10.55 2.49 -11.98
CA GLU A 212 -9.63 3.54 -11.52
C GLU A 212 -10.28 4.92 -11.46
N ARG A 213 -11.27 5.19 -12.32
CA ARG A 213 -12.07 6.43 -12.28
C ARG A 213 -12.91 6.57 -11.02
N ARG A 214 -13.18 5.47 -10.30
CA ARG A 214 -14.00 5.48 -9.08
C ARG A 214 -13.19 5.77 -7.81
N LYS A 215 -11.85 5.86 -7.91
CA LYS A 215 -10.93 5.93 -6.78
C LYS A 215 -10.58 7.38 -6.45
N ALA A 216 -11.13 7.90 -5.37
CA ALA A 216 -10.91 9.29 -4.95
C ALA A 216 -9.58 9.51 -4.20
N TYR A 217 -8.91 8.44 -3.76
CA TYR A 217 -7.62 8.53 -3.05
C TYR A 217 -6.43 8.84 -3.96
N GLN A 218 -6.64 8.99 -5.26
CA GLN A 218 -5.58 9.29 -6.23
C GLN A 218 -6.11 10.21 -7.33
N GLY A 219 -5.25 11.05 -7.86
CA GLY A 219 -5.63 12.03 -8.86
C GLY A 219 -4.58 13.11 -9.00
N LYS A 220 -5.03 14.32 -9.35
CA LYS A 220 -4.17 15.50 -9.41
C LYS A 220 -4.52 16.48 -8.31
N PHE A 221 -3.49 17.06 -7.70
CA PHE A 221 -3.61 18.22 -6.82
C PHE A 221 -2.71 19.32 -7.39
N LEU A 222 -3.33 20.42 -7.83
CA LEU A 222 -2.62 21.51 -8.51
C LEU A 222 -1.75 21.03 -9.69
N GLY A 223 -2.20 19.97 -10.39
CA GLY A 223 -1.51 19.36 -11.53
C GLY A 223 -0.50 18.25 -11.17
N ARG A 224 -0.13 18.07 -9.89
CA ARG A 224 0.76 17.01 -9.41
C ARG A 224 0.00 15.74 -9.06
N ASP A 225 0.53 14.57 -9.42
CA ASP A 225 -0.09 13.29 -9.02
C ASP A 225 -0.08 13.15 -7.48
N PHE A 226 -1.16 12.63 -6.91
CA PHE A 226 -1.22 12.31 -5.48
C PHE A 226 -1.76 10.90 -5.24
N PHE A 227 -1.39 10.34 -4.10
CA PHE A 227 -1.94 9.10 -3.56
C PHE A 227 -2.13 9.24 -2.04
N VAL A 228 -3.32 8.92 -1.55
CA VAL A 228 -3.66 8.91 -0.12
C VAL A 228 -3.79 7.48 0.36
N ARG A 229 -3.04 7.13 1.41
CA ARG A 229 -3.16 5.85 2.10
C ARG A 229 -3.99 6.00 3.36
N PHE A 230 -4.98 5.14 3.54
CA PHE A 230 -5.79 5.06 4.75
C PHE A 230 -5.31 3.91 5.62
N ILE A 231 -4.97 4.21 6.88
CA ILE A 231 -4.37 3.26 7.82
C ILE A 231 -5.15 3.30 9.15
N PRO A 232 -5.59 2.15 9.69
CA PRO A 232 -6.13 2.10 11.05
C PRO A 232 -5.12 2.67 12.05
N ASP A 233 -5.61 3.33 13.10
CA ASP A 233 -4.72 3.75 14.17
C ASP A 233 -4.26 2.55 15.01
N TRP A 234 -3.24 2.78 15.82
CA TRP A 234 -2.55 1.78 16.61
C TRP A 234 -3.43 0.90 17.50
N ASP A 235 -4.52 1.46 18.02
CA ASP A 235 -5.52 0.82 18.88
C ASP A 235 -6.68 0.19 18.09
N GLU A 236 -6.71 0.37 16.76
CA GLU A 236 -7.73 -0.16 15.86
C GLU A 236 -7.26 -1.40 15.07
N VAL A 237 -6.02 -1.83 15.30
CA VAL A 237 -5.43 -3.05 14.71
C VAL A 237 -5.74 -4.24 15.63
N ASP A 238 -6.70 -5.05 15.20
CA ASP A 238 -7.21 -6.23 15.93
C ASP A 238 -6.47 -7.52 15.52
N GLU A 239 -5.14 -7.46 15.48
CA GLU A 239 -4.28 -8.61 15.20
C GLU A 239 -2.86 -8.38 15.75
N SER A 240 -2.34 -9.37 16.47
CA SER A 240 -0.93 -9.45 16.89
C SER A 240 -0.19 -10.51 16.09
N TYR A 241 1.12 -10.32 15.92
CA TYR A 241 1.95 -11.31 15.23
C TYR A 241 1.92 -12.65 15.98
N GLY A 242 1.64 -13.72 15.24
CA GLY A 242 1.55 -15.07 15.77
C GLY A 242 0.16 -15.49 16.26
N GLU A 243 -0.85 -14.61 16.25
CA GLU A 243 -2.24 -14.98 16.57
C GLU A 243 -2.91 -15.80 15.47
N ARG A 244 -2.40 -15.70 14.24
CA ARG A 244 -2.84 -16.46 13.07
C ARG A 244 -1.66 -17.12 12.42
N LEU A 245 -1.86 -18.35 11.96
CA LEU A 245 -0.88 -19.09 11.17
C LEU A 245 -1.35 -19.17 9.72
N TYR A 246 -0.45 -18.82 8.80
CA TYR A 246 -0.73 -18.80 7.37
C TYR A 246 0.09 -19.87 6.65
N ARG A 247 -0.56 -20.60 5.74
CA ARG A 247 0.11 -21.64 4.93
C ARG A 247 -0.26 -21.46 3.47
N ASN A 248 0.74 -21.51 2.60
CA ASN A 248 0.52 -21.46 1.15
C ASN A 248 -0.32 -22.67 0.69
N ALA A 249 -1.43 -22.41 0.00
CA ALA A 249 -2.35 -23.40 -0.53
C ALA A 249 -2.44 -23.36 -2.08
N GLY A 250 -1.43 -22.80 -2.72
CA GLY A 250 -1.32 -22.69 -4.18
C GLY A 250 -1.90 -21.38 -4.71
N TYR A 251 -2.40 -21.42 -5.94
CA TYR A 251 -2.96 -20.28 -6.65
C TYR A 251 -4.31 -20.67 -7.24
N ALA A 252 -5.25 -19.73 -7.25
CA ALA A 252 -6.55 -19.95 -7.84
C ALA A 252 -7.04 -18.71 -8.58
N LYS A 253 -7.87 -18.95 -9.59
CA LYS A 253 -8.69 -17.94 -10.25
C LYS A 253 -10.14 -18.23 -9.92
N ILE A 254 -10.85 -17.23 -9.42
CA ILE A 254 -12.23 -17.38 -8.93
C ILE A 254 -13.14 -16.35 -9.59
N LYS A 255 -14.42 -16.70 -9.65
CA LYS A 255 -15.54 -15.76 -9.72
C LYS A 255 -16.24 -15.73 -8.36
N ALA A 256 -16.55 -14.55 -7.84
CA ALA A 256 -17.21 -14.40 -6.55
C ALA A 256 -18.05 -13.12 -6.50
N ARG A 257 -18.99 -13.04 -5.55
CA ARG A 257 -19.70 -11.81 -5.20
C ARG A 257 -19.05 -11.15 -3.99
N ILE A 258 -18.92 -9.83 -3.99
CA ILE A 258 -18.48 -9.07 -2.83
C ILE A 258 -19.63 -8.96 -1.82
N GLU A 259 -19.43 -9.48 -0.61
CA GLU A 259 -20.39 -9.37 0.49
C GLU A 259 -20.17 -8.13 1.35
N ASP A 260 -18.91 -7.76 1.58
CA ASP A 260 -18.52 -6.60 2.37
C ASP A 260 -17.23 -5.98 1.83
N ASP A 261 -17.26 -4.66 1.69
CA ASP A 261 -16.17 -3.78 1.23
C ASP A 261 -15.83 -2.71 2.27
N SER A 262 -16.28 -2.85 3.53
CA SER A 262 -16.01 -1.91 4.62
C SER A 262 -14.52 -1.62 4.86
N CYS A 263 -13.66 -2.58 4.53
CA CYS A 263 -12.20 -2.47 4.64
C CYS A 263 -11.50 -2.19 3.31
N SER A 264 -12.24 -1.83 2.25
CA SER A 264 -11.71 -1.69 0.89
C SER A 264 -10.81 -0.47 0.69
N ILE A 265 -10.97 0.60 1.48
CA ILE A 265 -10.15 1.82 1.37
C ILE A 265 -8.78 1.68 2.05
N PHE A 266 -8.65 0.75 3.01
CA PHE A 266 -7.46 0.65 3.86
C PHE A 266 -6.32 -0.09 3.17
N THR A 267 -5.09 0.11 3.65
CA THR A 267 -3.97 -0.80 3.34
C THR A 267 -3.52 -1.51 4.62
N PRO A 268 -3.54 -2.86 4.68
CA PRO A 268 -4.08 -3.76 3.67
C PRO A 268 -5.61 -3.59 3.47
N CYS A 269 -6.07 -3.79 2.23
CA CYS A 269 -7.50 -3.83 1.92
C CYS A 269 -8.04 -5.26 2.08
N LYS A 270 -9.32 -5.37 2.44
CA LYS A 270 -10.00 -6.66 2.61
C LYS A 270 -11.42 -6.60 2.03
N TYR A 271 -11.80 -7.69 1.38
CA TYR A 271 -13.13 -7.93 0.81
C TYR A 271 -13.66 -9.27 1.31
N ALA A 272 -14.82 -9.27 1.98
CA ALA A 272 -15.53 -10.52 2.23
C ALA A 272 -16.24 -10.97 0.96
N ILE A 273 -16.21 -12.27 0.66
CA ILE A 273 -16.77 -12.81 -0.59
C ILE A 273 -17.72 -13.99 -0.34
N SER A 274 -18.64 -14.20 -1.27
CA SER A 274 -19.56 -15.33 -1.31
C SER A 274 -19.77 -15.85 -2.73
N GLU A 275 -20.63 -16.88 -2.86
CA GLU A 275 -21.07 -17.44 -4.15
C GLU A 275 -19.89 -17.78 -5.08
N ILE A 276 -18.89 -18.44 -4.49
CA ILE A 276 -17.58 -18.63 -5.11
C ILE A 276 -17.62 -19.78 -6.12
N LYS A 277 -17.14 -19.50 -7.33
CA LYS A 277 -16.83 -20.48 -8.37
C LYS A 277 -15.34 -20.46 -8.68
N ILE A 278 -14.67 -21.58 -8.49
CA ILE A 278 -13.27 -21.75 -8.89
C ILE A 278 -13.25 -21.98 -10.41
N LEU A 279 -12.45 -21.18 -11.12
CA LEU A 279 -12.32 -21.21 -12.56
C LEU A 279 -11.06 -21.97 -12.97
N GLU A 280 -9.94 -21.74 -12.28
CA GLU A 280 -8.63 -22.36 -12.55
C GLU A 280 -7.82 -22.47 -11.23
N GLY A 281 -6.84 -23.39 -11.18
CA GLY A 281 -5.93 -23.54 -10.05
C GLY A 281 -6.44 -24.49 -8.94
N THR A 282 -6.01 -24.25 -7.70
CA THR A 282 -6.37 -25.10 -6.55
C THR A 282 -7.88 -25.13 -6.34
N ASP A 283 -8.47 -26.33 -6.32
CA ASP A 283 -9.92 -26.56 -6.24
C ASP A 283 -10.43 -26.88 -4.83
N ASN A 284 -9.58 -27.44 -3.96
CA ASN A 284 -9.96 -27.84 -2.60
C ASN A 284 -9.73 -26.74 -1.54
N ILE A 285 -10.26 -25.53 -1.78
CA ILE A 285 -10.02 -24.33 -0.97
C ILE A 285 -11.29 -23.84 -0.27
N ARG A 286 -11.93 -24.69 0.54
CA ARG A 286 -13.18 -24.36 1.25
C ARG A 286 -13.02 -24.42 2.77
N PRO A 287 -13.57 -23.45 3.54
CA PRO A 287 -14.26 -22.24 3.08
C PRO A 287 -13.27 -21.12 2.68
N LEU A 288 -13.33 -20.64 1.43
CA LEU A 288 -12.67 -19.40 1.02
C LEU A 288 -13.56 -18.22 1.44
N ARG A 289 -13.04 -17.29 2.25
CA ARG A 289 -13.86 -16.25 2.89
C ARG A 289 -13.59 -14.83 2.38
N GLU A 290 -12.36 -14.56 1.97
CA GLU A 290 -11.94 -13.18 1.72
C GLU A 290 -10.81 -13.05 0.69
N ILE A 291 -10.71 -11.85 0.15
CA ILE A 291 -9.60 -11.37 -0.67
C ILE A 291 -8.90 -10.25 0.10
N VAL A 292 -7.57 -10.30 0.18
CA VAL A 292 -6.74 -9.32 0.89
C VAL A 292 -5.60 -8.83 -0.01
N SER A 293 -5.23 -7.55 0.09
CA SER A 293 -4.02 -7.03 -0.56
C SER A 293 -3.29 -6.00 0.28
N PHE A 294 -1.97 -6.07 0.27
CA PHE A 294 -1.06 -5.09 0.87
C PHE A 294 -0.61 -4.01 -0.14
N ARG A 295 -1.15 -4.03 -1.36
CA ARG A 295 -0.87 -3.02 -2.38
C ARG A 295 -2.06 -2.09 -2.53
N GLY A 296 -1.83 -0.80 -2.26
CA GLY A 296 -2.86 0.24 -2.35
C GLY A 296 -3.60 0.32 -3.69
N ARG A 297 -3.03 -0.19 -4.78
CA ARG A 297 -3.72 -0.28 -6.08
C ARG A 297 -4.96 -1.16 -6.07
N PHE A 298 -5.06 -2.13 -5.17
CA PHE A 298 -6.24 -2.99 -5.02
C PHE A 298 -7.26 -2.43 -4.02
N CYS A 299 -7.01 -1.25 -3.41
CA CYS A 299 -8.02 -0.56 -2.63
C CYS A 299 -9.14 -0.06 -3.54
N GLU A 300 -10.39 -0.09 -3.05
CA GLU A 300 -11.61 0.30 -3.78
C GLU A 300 -11.79 -0.38 -5.16
N GLN A 301 -11.28 -1.60 -5.31
CA GLN A 301 -11.31 -2.29 -6.58
C GLN A 301 -12.72 -2.82 -6.95
N ALA A 302 -13.53 -3.18 -5.94
CA ALA A 302 -14.92 -3.60 -6.08
C ALA A 302 -15.75 -3.13 -4.88
N ARG A 303 -17.08 -3.11 -5.03
CA ARG A 303 -18.05 -2.68 -4.02
C ARG A 303 -18.98 -3.82 -3.63
N ARG A 304 -19.60 -3.73 -2.45
CA ARG A 304 -20.62 -4.68 -2.00
C ARG A 304 -21.69 -4.92 -3.07
N GLY A 305 -21.98 -6.19 -3.36
CA GLY A 305 -22.94 -6.64 -4.36
C GLY A 305 -22.37 -6.80 -5.78
N GLU A 306 -21.18 -6.27 -6.07
CA GLU A 306 -20.54 -6.46 -7.38
C GLU A 306 -19.98 -7.88 -7.52
N TRP A 307 -20.00 -8.39 -8.75
CA TRP A 307 -19.32 -9.63 -9.13
C TRP A 307 -17.91 -9.34 -9.62
N ILE A 308 -16.98 -10.22 -9.25
CA ILE A 308 -15.57 -10.08 -9.62
C ILE A 308 -15.01 -11.38 -10.18
N ILE A 309 -13.99 -11.23 -11.03
CA ILE A 309 -13.03 -12.29 -11.33
C ILE A 309 -11.70 -11.89 -10.70
N ALA A 310 -11.15 -12.75 -9.86
CA ALA A 310 -9.86 -12.52 -9.22
C ALA A 310 -8.92 -13.71 -9.37
N GLN A 311 -7.62 -13.42 -9.44
CA GLN A 311 -6.56 -14.42 -9.45
C GLN A 311 -5.46 -14.00 -8.48
N GLY A 312 -5.05 -14.92 -7.62
CA GLY A 312 -4.00 -14.68 -6.64
C GLY A 312 -3.57 -15.92 -5.89
N LYS A 313 -2.64 -15.71 -4.96
CA LYS A 313 -2.14 -16.74 -4.03
C LYS A 313 -3.27 -17.12 -3.08
N VAL A 314 -3.49 -18.40 -2.84
CA VAL A 314 -4.42 -18.85 -1.80
C VAL A 314 -3.62 -19.23 -0.56
N GLU A 315 -4.10 -18.80 0.60
CA GLU A 315 -3.52 -19.11 1.89
C GLU A 315 -4.57 -19.76 2.78
N LYS A 316 -4.18 -20.85 3.45
CA LYS A 316 -4.92 -21.40 4.59
C LYS A 316 -4.58 -20.55 5.81
N VAL A 317 -5.61 -20.07 6.50
CA VAL A 317 -5.52 -19.35 7.77
C VAL A 317 -5.96 -20.30 8.88
N ILE A 318 -5.16 -20.40 9.92
CA ILE A 318 -5.44 -21.18 11.12
C ILE A 318 -5.46 -20.19 12.29
N GLU A 319 -6.61 -20.05 12.93
CA GLU A 319 -6.82 -19.17 14.08
C GLU A 319 -6.42 -19.88 15.39
N ASN A 320 -6.23 -19.11 16.47
CA ASN A 320 -5.87 -19.62 17.80
C ASN A 320 -6.86 -20.64 18.38
N ASP A 321 -8.14 -20.54 18.01
CA ASP A 321 -9.18 -21.50 18.43
C ASP A 321 -9.18 -22.80 17.61
N GLY A 322 -8.24 -22.94 16.66
CA GLY A 322 -8.12 -24.07 15.75
C GLY A 322 -9.08 -24.00 14.55
N SER A 323 -9.87 -22.94 14.42
CA SER A 323 -10.71 -22.75 13.24
C SER A 323 -9.86 -22.45 12.00
N GLU A 324 -10.30 -22.98 10.86
CA GLU A 324 -9.56 -22.89 9.61
C GLU A 324 -10.44 -22.34 8.48
N TYR A 325 -9.84 -21.51 7.63
CA TYR A 325 -10.44 -21.03 6.40
C TYR A 325 -9.36 -20.68 5.38
N TYR A 326 -9.77 -20.30 4.17
CA TYR A 326 -8.88 -19.84 3.13
C TYR A 326 -9.12 -18.36 2.83
N ARG A 327 -8.05 -17.67 2.43
CA ARG A 327 -8.08 -16.32 1.85
C ARG A 327 -7.29 -16.27 0.55
N MET A 328 -7.60 -15.31 -0.31
CA MET A 328 -6.83 -15.00 -1.51
C MET A 328 -6.01 -13.72 -1.30
N ILE A 329 -4.69 -13.78 -1.53
CA ILE A 329 -3.80 -12.62 -1.52
C ILE A 329 -3.56 -12.14 -2.95
N LEU A 330 -3.74 -10.84 -3.17
CA LEU A 330 -3.47 -10.19 -4.45
C LEU A 330 -2.22 -9.32 -4.41
N GLY A 331 -1.44 -9.38 -5.49
CA GLY A 331 -0.35 -8.45 -5.78
C GLY A 331 1.05 -9.00 -5.49
N ALA A 332 1.19 -10.29 -5.23
CA ALA A 332 2.48 -10.96 -5.09
C ALA A 332 3.15 -11.20 -6.46
N LYS A 333 2.35 -11.43 -7.51
CA LYS A 333 2.85 -11.65 -8.88
C LYS A 333 2.19 -10.72 -9.90
N PRO A 334 2.84 -10.45 -11.05
CA PRO A 334 2.22 -9.71 -12.16
C PRO A 334 0.93 -10.31 -12.72
N SER A 335 0.78 -11.63 -12.55
CA SER A 335 -0.42 -12.39 -12.91
C SER A 335 -1.61 -12.19 -11.97
N ASP A 336 -1.41 -11.55 -10.81
CA ASP A 336 -2.48 -11.37 -9.84
C ASP A 336 -3.35 -10.19 -10.27
N PHE A 337 -4.66 -10.37 -10.24
CA PHE A 337 -5.60 -9.32 -10.62
C PHE A 337 -6.94 -9.48 -9.91
N MET A 338 -7.72 -8.40 -9.91
CA MET A 338 -9.14 -8.44 -9.60
C MET A 338 -9.86 -7.45 -10.51
N ILE A 339 -10.82 -7.94 -11.28
CA ILE A 339 -11.63 -7.15 -12.22
C ILE A 339 -13.10 -7.33 -11.91
N LEU A 340 -13.88 -6.28 -12.19
CA LEU A 340 -15.33 -6.41 -12.21
C LEU A 340 -15.74 -7.36 -13.32
N GLU A 341 -16.60 -8.30 -12.99
CA GLU A 341 -17.32 -9.05 -14.00
C GLU A 341 -18.45 -8.14 -14.49
N SER A 342 -18.33 -7.63 -15.72
CA SER A 342 -19.48 -6.95 -16.33
C SER A 342 -20.64 -7.92 -16.37
N SER A 343 -21.81 -7.46 -15.96
CA SER A 343 -23.07 -8.02 -16.42
C SER A 343 -23.03 -8.05 -17.95
N ILE A 344 -22.77 -9.23 -18.51
CA ILE A 344 -23.38 -9.55 -19.79
C ILE A 344 -24.86 -9.68 -19.43
N LEU A 345 -25.59 -8.57 -19.51
CA LEU A 345 -27.04 -8.60 -19.64
C LEU A 345 -27.38 -9.04 -21.05
#